data_AF-A0A7V0JGG9-F1
#
_entry.id   AF-A0A7V0JGG9-F1
#
_cell.length_a   1.000
_cell.length_b   1.000
_cell.length_c   1.000
_cell.angle_alpha   90.00
_cell.angle_beta   90.00
_cell.angle_gamma   90.00
#
_symmetry.space_group_name_H-M   'P 1'
#
loop_
_entity.id
_entity.type
_entity.pdbx_description
1 polymer ?
#
loop_
_entity_poly.entity_id
_entity_poly.type
_entity_poly.pdbx_seq_one_letter_code
_entity_poly.pdbx_strand_id
1 'polypeptide(L)'
;MNSIIEVENQLGNSLLQALIFAALTAVLFIISRWILNRGLRLLTRRTATTLDDRLIRIGAKPLGFLILITGFNYMVKSFSPYLSSALLKHVDGIIYILTVFVIALWVMRLLTQFFEWYAETIAQRTESTVDDEFIPLIIRVSKIIVGVIAFIIILKHFNQDVQSLVVSLGVGSLALALAAQETLSNMIAGFVIMTDRPFRVGDRIELSDGKVGDVYQIGLRSTKM
;
A
#
# COMPACT_ATOMS: atom_id res chain seq x y z
N MET A 1 5.37 -29.07 -48.76
CA MET A 1 3.91 -29.17 -48.56
C MET A 1 3.57 -29.43 -47.09
N ASN A 2 4.14 -30.47 -46.45
CA ASN A 2 3.87 -30.79 -45.04
C ASN A 2 4.25 -29.67 -44.04
N SER A 3 5.34 -28.93 -44.30
CA SER A 3 5.77 -27.83 -43.44
C SER A 3 4.85 -26.60 -43.45
N ILE A 4 4.08 -26.38 -44.52
CA ILE A 4 3.12 -25.25 -44.60
C ILE A 4 1.84 -25.61 -43.86
N ILE A 5 1.38 -26.86 -43.98
CA ILE A 5 0.20 -27.38 -43.28
C ILE A 5 0.45 -27.49 -41.77
N GLU A 6 1.66 -27.85 -41.34
CA GLU A 6 2.04 -27.82 -39.92
C GLU A 6 2.06 -26.41 -39.35
N VAL A 7 2.57 -25.41 -40.08
CA VAL A 7 2.56 -24.01 -39.64
C VAL A 7 1.14 -23.46 -39.58
N GLU A 8 0.27 -23.81 -40.54
CA GLU A 8 -1.14 -23.38 -40.55
C GLU A 8 -1.95 -24.02 -39.40
N ASN A 9 -1.73 -25.30 -39.11
CA ASN A 9 -2.35 -25.98 -37.96
C ASN A 9 -1.82 -25.47 -36.62
N GLN A 10 -0.52 -25.16 -36.52
CA GLN A 10 0.03 -24.55 -35.31
C GLN A 10 -0.51 -23.13 -35.10
N LEU A 11 -0.66 -22.33 -36.16
CA LEU A 11 -1.23 -20.97 -36.08
C LEU A 11 -2.69 -21.02 -35.65
N GLY A 12 -3.46 -21.95 -36.22
CA GLY A 12 -4.84 -22.20 -35.82
C GLY A 12 -4.98 -22.58 -34.34
N ASN A 13 -4.11 -23.45 -33.82
CA ASN A 13 -4.14 -23.87 -32.43
C ASN A 13 -3.75 -22.74 -31.46
N SER A 14 -2.76 -21.91 -31.81
CA SER A 14 -2.38 -20.74 -31.00
C SER A 14 -3.42 -19.63 -31.03
N LEU A 15 -4.11 -19.41 -32.16
CA LEU A 15 -5.25 -18.49 -32.25
C LEU A 15 -6.43 -18.98 -31.41
N LEU A 16 -6.71 -20.29 -31.44
CA LEU A 16 -7.76 -20.90 -30.63
C LEU A 16 -7.45 -20.79 -29.12
N GLN A 17 -6.20 -21.02 -28.72
CA GLN A 17 -5.75 -20.83 -27.33
C GLN A 17 -5.85 -19.36 -26.90
N ALA A 18 -5.42 -18.42 -27.74
CA ALA A 18 -5.55 -16.99 -27.45
C ALA A 18 -7.01 -16.55 -27.30
N LEU A 19 -7.92 -17.09 -28.14
CA LEU A 19 -9.36 -16.85 -28.03
C LEU A 19 -9.96 -17.46 -26.76
N ILE A 20 -9.53 -18.66 -26.37
CA ILE A 20 -9.97 -19.31 -25.12
C ILE A 20 -9.50 -18.50 -23.91
N PHE A 21 -8.23 -18.08 -23.87
CA PHE A 21 -7.72 -17.24 -22.78
C PHE A 21 -8.39 -15.87 -22.75
N ALA A 22 -8.61 -15.23 -23.91
CA ALA A 22 -9.34 -13.96 -23.98
C ALA A 22 -10.78 -14.10 -23.49
N ALA A 23 -11.48 -15.16 -23.89
CA ALA A 23 -12.83 -15.48 -23.43
C ALA A 23 -12.85 -15.76 -21.93
N LEU A 24 -11.90 -16.54 -21.41
CA LEU A 24 -11.79 -16.87 -19.99
C LEU A 24 -11.46 -15.64 -19.15
N THR A 25 -10.62 -14.74 -19.64
CA THR A 25 -10.31 -13.46 -19.01
C THR A 25 -11.54 -12.55 -19.00
N ALA A 26 -12.25 -12.44 -20.12
CA ALA A 26 -13.48 -11.66 -20.22
C ALA A 26 -14.55 -12.21 -19.28
N VAL A 27 -14.68 -13.53 -19.17
CA VAL A 27 -15.58 -14.21 -18.24
C VAL A 27 -15.17 -13.92 -16.79
N LEU A 28 -13.90 -14.04 -16.42
CA LEU A 28 -13.41 -13.69 -15.08
C LEU A 28 -13.59 -12.19 -14.76
N PHE A 29 -13.44 -11.31 -15.75
CA PHE A 29 -13.70 -9.88 -15.61
C PHE A 29 -15.19 -9.58 -15.40
N ILE A 30 -16.08 -10.24 -16.14
CA ILE A 30 -17.53 -10.12 -15.98
C ILE A 30 -17.97 -10.70 -14.64
N ILE A 31 -17.47 -11.87 -14.26
CA ILE A 31 -17.75 -12.54 -12.97
C ILE A 31 -17.24 -11.68 -11.82
N SER A 32 -16.01 -11.18 -11.87
CA SER A 32 -15.49 -10.30 -10.81
C SER A 32 -16.33 -9.03 -10.71
N ARG A 33 -16.69 -8.37 -11.81
CA ARG A 33 -17.61 -7.21 -11.78
C ARG A 33 -18.99 -7.58 -11.24
N TRP A 34 -19.51 -8.74 -11.58
CA TRP A 34 -20.83 -9.21 -11.13
C TRP A 34 -20.83 -9.56 -9.65
N ILE A 35 -19.82 -10.30 -9.17
CA ILE A 35 -19.60 -10.63 -7.75
C ILE A 35 -19.33 -9.37 -6.95
N LEU A 36 -18.50 -8.45 -7.44
CA LEU A 36 -18.27 -7.18 -6.77
C LEU A 36 -19.58 -6.39 -6.66
N ASN A 37 -20.33 -6.21 -7.76
CA ASN A 37 -21.59 -5.47 -7.74
C ASN A 37 -22.73 -6.16 -6.96
N ARG A 38 -22.67 -7.48 -6.76
CA ARG A 38 -23.70 -8.26 -6.06
C ARG A 38 -23.34 -8.49 -4.60
N GLY A 39 -22.08 -8.79 -4.30
CA GLY A 39 -21.50 -8.90 -2.96
C GLY A 39 -21.43 -7.56 -2.24
N LEU A 40 -21.08 -6.46 -2.94
CA LEU A 40 -21.18 -5.10 -2.41
C LEU A 40 -22.57 -4.81 -1.83
N ARG A 41 -23.64 -5.29 -2.48
CA ARG A 41 -25.04 -5.09 -2.05
C ARG A 41 -25.47 -5.97 -0.87
N LEU A 42 -24.77 -7.08 -0.62
CA LEU A 42 -25.05 -8.00 0.48
C LEU A 42 -24.24 -7.64 1.74
N LEU A 43 -23.00 -7.17 1.58
CA LEU A 43 -22.12 -6.73 2.67
C LEU A 43 -22.52 -5.36 3.24
N THR A 44 -22.86 -4.38 2.39
CA THR A 44 -23.39 -3.05 2.80
C THR A 44 -24.63 -3.14 3.70
N ARG A 45 -25.37 -4.25 3.68
CA ARG A 45 -26.56 -4.46 4.53
C ARG A 45 -26.26 -5.07 5.90
N ARG A 46 -25.05 -5.59 6.15
CA ARG A 46 -24.70 -6.31 7.39
C ARG A 46 -23.65 -5.60 8.26
N THR A 47 -22.89 -4.65 7.72
CA THR A 47 -21.89 -3.88 8.48
C THR A 47 -22.42 -2.50 8.85
N ALA A 48 -22.33 -2.14 10.13
CA ALA A 48 -22.79 -0.85 10.66
C ALA A 48 -21.82 0.33 10.39
N THR A 49 -20.69 0.08 9.74
CA THR A 49 -19.55 0.99 9.58
C THR A 49 -19.42 1.51 8.14
N THR A 50 -19.31 2.85 7.97
CA THR A 50 -19.17 3.54 6.67
C THR A 50 -17.83 3.29 5.96
N LEU A 51 -16.86 2.68 6.66
CA LEU A 51 -15.54 2.31 6.16
C LEU A 51 -15.59 1.20 5.12
N ASP A 52 -16.34 0.15 5.43
CA ASP A 52 -16.38 -1.07 4.66
C ASP A 52 -16.95 -0.77 3.26
N ASP A 53 -17.96 0.09 3.21
CA ASP A 53 -18.60 0.54 1.99
C ASP A 53 -17.67 1.37 1.08
N ARG A 54 -16.77 2.17 1.67
CA ARG A 54 -15.75 2.93 0.92
C ARG A 54 -14.63 2.01 0.44
N LEU A 55 -14.06 1.17 1.32
CA LEU A 55 -12.95 0.26 0.99
C LEU A 55 -13.33 -0.75 -0.10
N ILE A 56 -14.50 -1.39 -0.01
CA ILE A 56 -14.94 -2.39 -0.99
C ILE A 56 -15.19 -1.73 -2.36
N ARG A 57 -15.73 -0.50 -2.39
CA ARG A 57 -15.98 0.24 -3.64
C ARG A 57 -14.69 0.67 -4.34
N ILE A 58 -13.64 0.93 -3.58
CA ILE A 58 -12.31 1.29 -4.10
C ILE A 58 -11.55 0.04 -4.54
N GLY A 59 -11.67 -1.08 -3.81
CA GLY A 59 -11.03 -2.36 -4.16
C GLY A 59 -11.58 -3.02 -5.42
N ALA A 60 -12.85 -2.77 -5.76
CA ALA A 60 -13.52 -3.39 -6.88
C ALA A 60 -12.95 -3.01 -8.27
N LYS A 61 -12.58 -1.74 -8.48
CA LYS A 61 -12.11 -1.23 -9.78
C LYS A 61 -10.73 -1.79 -10.23
N PRO A 62 -9.71 -1.87 -9.37
CA PRO A 62 -8.39 -2.38 -9.75
C PRO A 62 -8.32 -3.90 -9.89
N LEU A 63 -9.15 -4.66 -9.17
CA LEU A 63 -9.31 -6.10 -9.38
C LEU A 63 -9.64 -6.41 -10.85
N GLY A 64 -10.56 -5.66 -11.45
CA GLY A 64 -10.87 -5.80 -12.88
C GLY A 64 -9.69 -5.47 -13.79
N PHE A 65 -8.90 -4.45 -13.46
CA PHE A 65 -7.68 -4.09 -14.22
C PHE A 65 -6.59 -5.16 -14.10
N LEU A 66 -6.38 -5.74 -12.92
CA LEU A 66 -5.42 -6.82 -12.72
C LEU A 66 -5.79 -8.07 -13.51
N ILE A 67 -7.09 -8.41 -13.55
CA ILE A 67 -7.60 -9.53 -14.35
C ILE A 67 -7.36 -9.29 -15.85
N LEU A 68 -7.57 -8.06 -16.35
CA LEU A 68 -7.28 -7.72 -17.74
C LEU A 68 -5.78 -7.84 -18.06
N ILE A 69 -4.92 -7.37 -17.16
CA ILE A 69 -3.47 -7.41 -17.35
C ILE A 69 -2.94 -8.86 -17.31
N THR A 70 -3.42 -9.69 -16.39
CA THR A 70 -3.02 -11.11 -16.33
C THR A 70 -3.51 -11.86 -17.56
N GLY A 71 -4.75 -11.65 -18.00
CA GLY A 71 -5.26 -12.27 -19.22
C GLY A 71 -4.53 -11.81 -20.48
N PHE A 72 -4.16 -10.53 -20.56
CA PHE A 72 -3.32 -10.04 -21.65
C PHE A 72 -1.93 -10.69 -21.64
N ASN A 73 -1.33 -10.91 -20.47
CA ASN A 73 -0.05 -11.64 -20.36
C ASN A 73 -0.17 -13.09 -20.86
N TYR A 74 -1.25 -13.81 -20.51
CA TYR A 74 -1.52 -15.15 -21.04
C TYR A 74 -1.77 -15.14 -22.55
N MET A 75 -2.49 -14.14 -23.07
CA MET A 75 -2.71 -13.98 -24.50
C MET A 75 -1.40 -13.78 -25.27
N VAL A 76 -0.50 -12.90 -24.79
CA VAL A 76 0.82 -12.70 -25.39
C VAL A 76 1.66 -13.99 -25.34
N LYS A 77 1.64 -14.73 -24.23
CA LYS A 77 2.35 -16.01 -24.09
C LYS A 77 1.80 -17.10 -25.02
N SER A 78 0.52 -17.06 -25.39
CA SER A 78 -0.07 -17.99 -26.37
C SER A 78 0.53 -17.86 -27.77
N PHE A 79 1.13 -16.70 -28.09
CA PHE A 79 1.87 -16.47 -29.34
C PHE A 79 3.39 -16.64 -29.18
N SER A 80 3.87 -17.14 -28.04
CA SER A 80 5.31 -17.31 -27.78
C SER A 80 6.07 -18.13 -28.83
N PRO A 81 5.48 -19.13 -29.53
CA PRO A 81 6.20 -19.86 -30.59
C PRO A 81 6.52 -19.01 -31.83
N TYR A 82 5.78 -17.92 -32.06
CA TYR A 82 5.92 -17.05 -33.24
C TYR A 82 6.67 -15.76 -32.97
N LEU A 83 6.88 -15.44 -31.69
CA LEU A 83 7.53 -14.20 -31.28
C LEU A 83 8.99 -14.48 -30.91
N SER A 84 9.89 -13.59 -31.32
CA SER A 84 11.29 -13.72 -30.91
C SER A 84 11.41 -13.62 -29.40
N SER A 85 12.33 -14.40 -28.82
CA SER A 85 12.60 -14.42 -27.37
C SER A 85 12.97 -13.04 -26.82
N ALA A 86 13.61 -12.21 -27.64
CA ALA A 86 13.91 -10.81 -27.31
C ALA A 86 12.64 -9.97 -27.15
N LEU A 87 11.68 -10.07 -28.09
CA LEU A 87 10.43 -9.31 -28.01
C LEU A 87 9.58 -9.75 -26.81
N LEU A 88 9.50 -11.06 -26.54
CA LEU A 88 8.77 -11.58 -25.36
C LEU A 88 9.31 -11.01 -24.05
N LYS A 89 10.64 -10.89 -23.91
CA LYS A 89 11.27 -10.32 -22.71
C LYS A 89 10.93 -8.84 -22.51
N HIS A 90 10.90 -8.05 -23.58
CA HIS A 90 10.53 -6.63 -23.49
C HIS A 90 9.04 -6.46 -23.17
N VAL A 91 8.16 -7.24 -23.81
CA VAL A 91 6.72 -7.19 -23.56
C VAL A 91 6.38 -7.63 -22.13
N ASP A 92 7.00 -8.72 -21.64
CA ASP A 92 6.82 -9.17 -20.26
C ASP A 92 7.29 -8.10 -19.25
N GLY A 93 8.45 -7.48 -19.51
CA GLY A 93 8.96 -6.37 -18.69
C GLY A 93 8.02 -5.16 -18.65
N ILE A 94 7.47 -4.74 -19.79
CA ILE A 94 6.51 -3.62 -19.87
C ILE A 94 5.22 -3.97 -19.11
N ILE A 95 4.68 -5.18 -19.33
CA ILE A 95 3.47 -5.66 -18.63
C ILE A 95 3.72 -5.70 -17.11
N TYR A 96 4.89 -6.18 -16.69
CA TYR A 96 5.25 -6.24 -15.28
C TYR A 96 5.32 -4.84 -14.65
N ILE A 97 6.00 -3.89 -15.29
CA ILE A 97 6.06 -2.49 -14.84
C ILE A 97 4.65 -1.91 -14.71
N LEU A 98 3.79 -2.09 -15.71
CA LEU A 98 2.41 -1.60 -15.68
C LEU A 98 1.61 -2.24 -14.55
N THR A 99 1.80 -3.54 -14.32
CA THR A 99 1.14 -4.27 -13.22
C THR A 99 1.53 -3.67 -11.87
N VAL A 100 2.83 -3.55 -11.61
CA VAL A 100 3.34 -2.98 -10.35
C VAL A 100 2.87 -1.54 -10.17
N PHE A 101 2.87 -0.75 -11.24
CA PHE A 101 2.40 0.64 -11.20
C PHE A 101 0.92 0.74 -10.84
N VAL A 102 0.05 -0.09 -11.45
CA VAL A 102 -1.38 -0.13 -11.13
C VAL A 102 -1.62 -0.57 -9.69
N ILE A 103 -0.89 -1.58 -9.20
CA ILE A 103 -0.96 -2.03 -7.81
C ILE A 103 -0.52 -0.92 -6.86
N ALA A 104 0.60 -0.25 -7.14
CA ALA A 104 1.12 0.82 -6.30
C ALA A 104 0.13 1.99 -6.20
N LEU A 105 -0.44 2.44 -7.32
CA LEU A 105 -1.49 3.46 -7.34
C LEU A 105 -2.73 3.04 -6.56
N TRP A 106 -3.09 1.76 -6.64
CA TRP A 106 -4.23 1.23 -5.88
C TRP A 106 -3.96 1.27 -4.37
N VAL A 107 -2.80 0.77 -3.93
CA VAL A 107 -2.40 0.81 -2.52
C VAL A 107 -2.36 2.25 -2.01
N MET A 108 -1.79 3.19 -2.77
CA MET A 108 -1.78 4.61 -2.39
C MET A 108 -3.18 5.20 -2.24
N ARG A 109 -4.12 4.84 -3.12
CA ARG A 109 -5.52 5.28 -3.02
C ARG A 109 -6.21 4.67 -1.80
N LEU A 110 -5.98 3.39 -1.51
CA LEU A 110 -6.53 2.74 -0.33
C LEU A 110 -6.02 3.40 0.96
N LEU A 111 -4.72 3.66 1.05
CA LEU A 111 -4.12 4.33 2.20
C LEU A 111 -4.71 5.73 2.39
N THR A 112 -4.75 6.53 1.33
CA THR A 112 -5.28 7.90 1.39
C THR A 112 -6.74 7.91 1.90
N GLN A 113 -7.58 7.02 1.37
CA GLN A 113 -8.99 6.95 1.74
C GLN A 113 -9.22 6.39 3.15
N PHE A 114 -8.37 5.46 3.59
CA PHE A 114 -8.36 4.97 4.97
C PHE A 114 -8.05 6.10 5.95
N PHE A 115 -6.99 6.88 5.67
CA PHE A 115 -6.59 8.00 6.52
C PHE A 115 -7.58 9.17 6.49
N GLU A 116 -8.17 9.48 5.33
CA GLU A 116 -9.24 10.49 5.23
C GLU A 116 -10.50 10.06 6.00
N TRP A 117 -10.92 8.79 5.89
CA TRP A 117 -12.04 8.30 6.71
C TRP A 117 -11.72 8.36 8.21
N TYR A 118 -10.49 8.00 8.59
CA TYR A 118 -10.04 8.05 9.99
C TYR A 118 -10.12 9.49 10.52
N ALA A 119 -9.67 10.46 9.73
CA ALA A 119 -9.81 11.88 10.01
C ALA A 119 -11.28 12.29 10.19
N GLU A 120 -12.13 11.99 9.21
CA GLU A 120 -13.54 12.41 9.21
C GLU A 120 -14.36 11.79 10.35
N THR A 121 -14.10 10.53 10.70
CA THR A 121 -15.01 9.76 11.58
C THR A 121 -14.53 9.69 13.02
N ILE A 122 -13.22 9.57 13.23
CA ILE A 122 -12.62 9.36 14.56
C ILE A 122 -12.04 10.68 15.09
N ALA A 123 -11.31 11.42 14.25
CA ALA A 123 -10.67 12.65 14.69
C ALA A 123 -11.66 13.79 15.01
N GLN A 124 -12.77 13.93 14.25
CA GLN A 124 -13.80 14.95 14.54
C GLN A 124 -14.51 14.79 15.90
N ARG A 125 -14.38 13.64 16.59
CA ARG A 125 -14.90 13.45 17.94
C ARG A 125 -13.94 13.88 19.05
N THR A 126 -12.74 14.34 18.68
CA THR A 126 -11.70 14.80 19.59
C THR A 126 -11.40 16.26 19.24
N GLU A 127 -11.42 17.18 20.20
CA GLU A 127 -11.16 18.62 19.99
C GLU A 127 -9.68 18.94 19.69
N SER A 128 -9.04 18.14 18.85
CA SER A 128 -7.60 18.14 18.61
C SER A 128 -7.29 18.73 17.25
N THR A 129 -6.71 19.94 17.22
CA THR A 129 -6.09 20.55 16.04
C THR A 129 -4.83 19.80 15.56
N VAL A 130 -4.46 18.71 16.23
CA VAL A 130 -3.29 17.87 15.89
C VAL A 130 -3.63 16.98 14.69
N ASP A 131 -4.88 16.61 14.48
CA ASP A 131 -5.23 15.63 13.46
C ASP A 131 -5.14 16.18 12.02
N ASP A 132 -5.37 17.48 11.84
CA ASP A 132 -5.38 18.13 10.51
C ASP A 132 -3.99 18.24 9.87
N GLU A 133 -2.92 18.33 10.67
CA GLU A 133 -1.55 18.44 10.17
C GLU A 133 -0.82 17.09 10.09
N PHE A 134 -1.11 16.18 11.02
CA PHE A 134 -0.43 14.89 11.08
C PHE A 134 -0.92 13.90 10.03
N ILE A 135 -2.22 13.92 9.70
CA ILE A 135 -2.80 12.98 8.73
C ILE A 135 -2.22 13.20 7.31
N PRO A 136 -2.15 14.43 6.77
CA PRO A 136 -1.49 14.68 5.49
C PRO A 136 -0.01 14.27 5.48
N LEU A 137 0.71 14.45 6.60
CA LEU A 137 2.11 14.03 6.74
C LEU A 137 2.24 12.50 6.61
N ILE A 138 1.42 11.74 7.34
CA ILE A 138 1.43 10.27 7.29
C ILE A 138 1.11 9.77 5.88
N ILE A 139 0.11 10.37 5.21
CA ILE A 139 -0.25 10.02 3.83
C ILE A 139 0.95 10.28 2.90
N ARG A 140 1.66 11.41 3.06
CA ARG A 140 2.82 11.76 2.23
C ARG A 140 3.98 10.78 2.41
N VAL A 141 4.31 10.46 3.67
CA VAL A 141 5.36 9.47 4.00
C VAL A 141 4.97 8.09 3.45
N SER A 142 3.72 7.68 3.63
CA SER A 142 3.21 6.40 3.11
C SER A 142 3.34 6.29 1.59
N LYS A 143 3.04 7.37 0.85
CA LYS A 143 3.21 7.42 -0.61
C LYS A 143 4.67 7.22 -1.02
N ILE A 144 5.61 7.83 -0.29
CA ILE A 144 7.05 7.66 -0.56
C ILE A 144 7.45 6.20 -0.35
N ILE A 145 7.03 5.59 0.77
CA ILE A 145 7.33 4.18 1.08
C ILE A 145 6.79 3.25 -0.01
N VAL A 146 5.52 3.41 -0.40
CA VAL A 146 4.92 2.60 -1.47
C VAL A 146 5.67 2.78 -2.79
N GLY A 147 6.09 4.00 -3.12
CA GLY A 147 6.88 4.28 -4.31
C GLY A 147 8.24 3.57 -4.32
N VAL A 148 8.96 3.61 -3.19
CA VAL A 148 10.25 2.91 -3.02
C VAL A 148 10.08 1.40 -3.15
N ILE A 149 9.05 0.82 -2.51
CA ILE A 149 8.76 -0.61 -2.62
C ILE A 149 8.43 -1.00 -4.07
N ALA A 150 7.59 -0.23 -4.75
CA ALA A 150 7.24 -0.48 -6.15
C ALA A 150 8.48 -0.44 -7.06
N PHE A 151 9.39 0.51 -6.83
CA PHE A 151 10.65 0.62 -7.56
C PHE A 151 11.56 -0.60 -7.36
N ILE A 152 11.71 -1.06 -6.11
CA ILE A 152 12.49 -2.27 -5.79
C ILE A 152 11.90 -3.50 -6.45
N ILE A 153 10.57 -3.66 -6.43
CA ILE A 153 9.89 -4.79 -7.07
C ILE A 153 10.16 -4.80 -8.59
N ILE A 154 10.11 -3.63 -9.24
CA ILE A 154 10.44 -3.48 -10.65
C ILE A 154 11.89 -3.89 -10.93
N LEU A 155 12.86 -3.38 -10.17
CA LEU A 155 14.26 -3.71 -10.34
C LEU A 155 14.54 -5.22 -10.18
N LYS A 156 13.90 -5.85 -9.20
CA LYS A 156 14.01 -7.30 -8.97
C LYS A 156 13.56 -8.11 -10.18
N HIS A 157 12.51 -7.67 -10.88
CA HIS A 157 12.04 -8.34 -12.10
C HIS A 157 13.06 -8.29 -13.24
N PHE A 158 13.83 -7.21 -13.34
CA PHE A 158 14.94 -7.10 -14.30
C PHE A 158 16.23 -7.81 -13.84
N ASN A 159 16.14 -8.67 -12.83
CA ASN A 159 17.24 -9.44 -12.28
C ASN A 159 18.41 -8.57 -11.76
N GLN A 160 18.10 -7.35 -11.34
CA GLN A 160 19.04 -6.45 -10.69
C GLN A 160 19.21 -6.85 -9.22
N ASP A 161 20.41 -6.65 -8.69
CA ASP A 161 20.68 -6.90 -7.28
C ASP A 161 20.00 -5.83 -6.40
N VAL A 162 18.83 -6.19 -5.88
CA VAL A 162 18.08 -5.36 -4.93
C VAL A 162 18.58 -5.50 -3.50
N GLN A 163 19.46 -6.46 -3.20
CA GLN A 163 19.94 -6.70 -1.84
C GLN A 163 20.70 -5.49 -1.31
N SER A 164 21.56 -4.89 -2.15
CA SER A 164 22.31 -3.69 -1.79
C SER A 164 21.39 -2.48 -1.50
N LEU A 165 20.29 -2.33 -2.24
CA LEU A 165 19.29 -1.29 -1.99
C LEU A 165 18.50 -1.53 -0.70
N VAL A 166 18.13 -2.77 -0.42
CA VAL A 166 17.42 -3.11 0.82
C VAL A 166 18.33 -2.93 2.04
N VAL A 167 19.61 -3.31 1.93
CA VAL A 167 20.61 -3.09 2.98
C VAL A 167 20.82 -1.59 3.22
N SER A 168 20.96 -0.77 2.18
CA SER A 168 21.14 0.67 2.34
C SER A 168 19.90 1.34 2.95
N LEU A 169 18.69 0.92 2.57
CA LEU A 169 17.45 1.38 3.21
C LEU A 169 17.36 0.92 4.67
N GLY A 170 17.81 -0.28 5.00
CA GLY A 170 17.87 -0.78 6.38
C GLY A 170 18.80 0.07 7.25
N VAL A 171 20.03 0.31 6.78
CA VAL A 171 21.01 1.18 7.47
C VAL A 171 20.51 2.63 7.53
N GLY A 172 19.90 3.14 6.46
CA GLY A 172 19.31 4.47 6.42
C GLY A 172 18.14 4.63 7.41
N SER A 173 17.32 3.59 7.56
CA SER A 173 16.22 3.57 8.54
C SER A 173 16.74 3.56 9.97
N LEU A 174 17.86 2.87 10.23
CA LEU A 174 18.53 2.91 11.53
C LEU A 174 19.04 4.32 11.85
N ALA A 175 19.68 4.98 10.89
CA ALA A 175 20.13 6.37 11.07
C ALA A 175 18.95 7.32 11.38
N LEU A 176 17.83 7.17 10.68
CA LEU A 176 16.61 7.93 10.95
C LEU A 176 16.04 7.63 12.34
N ALA A 177 16.05 6.36 12.78
CA ALA A 177 15.59 5.97 14.10
C ALA A 177 16.46 6.55 15.21
N LEU A 178 17.79 6.55 15.03
CA LEU A 178 18.73 7.19 15.96
C LEU A 178 18.51 8.70 16.04
N ALA A 179 18.25 9.37 14.91
CA ALA A 179 17.93 10.79 14.88
C ALA A 179 16.59 11.10 15.61
N ALA A 180 15.61 10.20 15.54
CA ALA A 180 14.32 10.35 16.21
C ALA A 180 14.33 9.88 17.68
N GLN A 181 15.40 9.23 18.14
CA GLN A 181 15.47 8.52 19.42
C GLN A 181 15.13 9.42 20.62
N GLU A 182 15.69 10.63 20.68
CA GLU A 182 15.45 11.56 21.79
C GLU A 182 13.98 11.99 21.85
N THR A 183 13.40 12.31 20.70
CA THR A 183 11.99 12.73 20.62
C THR A 183 11.07 11.60 21.09
N LEU A 184 11.32 10.38 20.62
CA LEU A 184 10.52 9.22 21.01
C LEU A 184 10.69 8.88 22.50
N SER A 185 11.92 8.97 23.02
CA SER A 185 12.22 8.79 24.44
C SER A 185 11.44 9.77 25.32
N ASN A 186 11.42 11.05 24.96
CA ASN A 186 10.68 12.08 25.69
C ASN A 186 9.17 11.86 25.64
N MET A 187 8.63 11.40 24.50
CA MET A 187 7.20 11.04 24.38
C MET A 187 6.81 9.86 25.25
N ILE A 188 7.65 8.82 25.31
CA ILE A 188 7.43 7.64 26.16
C ILE A 188 7.48 8.05 27.64
N ALA A 189 8.45 8.87 28.04
CA ALA A 189 8.54 9.38 29.41
C ALA A 189 7.28 10.15 29.82
N GLY A 190 6.78 11.05 28.96
CA GLY A 190 5.53 11.77 29.21
C GLY A 190 4.33 10.82 29.34
N PHE A 191 4.22 9.81 28.47
CA PHE A 191 3.16 8.80 28.55
C PHE A 191 3.19 7.99 29.85
N VAL A 192 4.38 7.56 30.28
CA VAL A 192 4.59 6.84 31.56
C VAL A 192 4.17 7.72 32.73
N ILE A 193 4.59 8.99 32.77
CA ILE A 193 4.18 9.92 33.83
C ILE A 193 2.66 10.10 33.86
N MET A 194 1.99 10.21 32.71
CA MET A 194 0.53 10.35 32.64
C MET A 194 -0.22 9.09 33.11
N THR A 195 0.34 7.92 32.84
CA THR A 195 -0.29 6.62 33.14
C THR A 195 -0.03 6.19 34.59
N ASP A 196 1.24 6.19 35.01
CA ASP A 196 1.66 5.71 36.32
C ASP A 196 1.51 6.79 37.40
N ARG A 197 1.37 8.06 36.99
CA ARG A 197 1.17 9.23 37.86
C ARG A 197 2.09 9.25 39.10
N PRO A 198 3.42 9.18 38.94
CA PRO A 198 4.37 9.27 40.05
C PRO A 198 4.29 10.61 40.79
N PHE A 199 3.84 11.67 40.10
CA PHE A 199 3.48 12.97 40.65
C PHE A 199 2.33 13.56 39.83
N ARG A 200 1.63 14.54 40.39
CA ARG A 200 0.44 15.17 39.83
C ARG A 200 0.64 16.67 39.65
N VAL A 201 -0.25 17.28 38.86
CA VAL A 201 -0.33 18.73 38.75
C VAL A 201 -0.66 19.30 40.14
N GLY A 202 0.13 20.28 40.59
CA GLY A 202 0.07 20.84 41.94
C GLY A 202 1.06 20.23 42.94
N ASP A 203 1.74 19.13 42.59
CA ASP A 203 2.79 18.58 43.45
C ASP A 203 4.06 19.43 43.32
N ARG A 204 4.72 19.65 44.46
CA ARG A 204 6.06 20.24 44.50
C ARG A 204 7.11 19.15 44.35
N ILE A 205 7.94 19.26 43.32
CA ILE A 205 8.94 18.23 42.99
C ILE A 205 10.34 18.83 42.95
N GLU A 206 11.33 18.00 43.25
CA GLU A 206 12.76 18.30 43.11
C GLU A 206 13.33 17.47 41.96
N LEU A 207 13.95 18.14 41.01
CA LEU A 207 14.64 17.54 39.89
C LEU A 207 16.03 17.06 40.30
N SER A 208 16.57 16.10 39.55
CA SER A 208 17.92 15.55 39.76
C SER A 208 19.04 16.61 39.68
N ASP A 209 18.78 17.76 39.06
CA ASP A 209 19.69 18.90 38.97
C ASP A 209 19.55 19.89 40.14
N GLY A 210 18.75 19.57 41.16
CA GLY A 210 18.52 20.36 42.36
C GLY A 210 17.49 21.48 42.21
N LYS A 211 16.81 21.59 41.05
CA LYS A 211 15.73 22.56 40.86
C LYS A 211 14.46 22.09 41.57
N VAL A 212 13.84 22.99 42.31
CA VAL A 212 12.56 22.75 43.00
C VAL A 212 11.50 23.66 42.41
N GLY A 213 10.34 23.09 42.07
CA GLY A 213 9.21 23.82 41.48
C GLY A 213 7.89 23.09 41.65
N ASP A 214 6.80 23.79 41.35
CA ASP A 214 5.43 23.27 41.47
C ASP A 214 4.91 22.89 40.08
N VAL A 215 4.38 21.68 39.90
CA VAL A 215 3.98 21.22 38.57
C VAL A 215 2.71 21.93 38.10
N TYR A 216 2.81 22.75 37.05
CA TYR A 216 1.67 23.44 36.43
C TYR A 216 0.97 22.60 35.36
N GLN A 217 1.74 21.88 34.54
CA GLN A 217 1.18 21.14 33.40
C GLN A 217 2.07 19.96 33.02
N ILE A 218 1.48 18.79 32.83
CA ILE A 218 2.15 17.61 32.26
C ILE A 218 1.71 17.49 30.81
N GLY A 219 2.66 17.66 29.87
CA GLY A 219 2.44 17.43 28.44
C GLY A 219 3.20 16.19 27.96
N LEU A 220 2.89 15.75 26.73
CA LEU A 220 3.45 14.51 26.16
C LEU A 220 4.99 14.54 26.00
N ARG A 221 5.58 15.72 25.75
CA ARG A 221 7.04 15.87 25.56
C ARG A 221 7.72 16.66 26.69
N SER A 222 6.95 17.36 27.51
CA SER A 222 7.50 18.31 28.48
C SER A 222 6.54 18.54 29.64
N THR A 223 7.09 18.66 30.84
CA THR A 223 6.39 19.09 32.05
C THR A 223 6.78 20.53 32.35
N LYS A 224 5.79 21.38 32.64
CA LYS A 224 5.99 22.76 33.08
C LYS A 224 5.91 22.81 34.61
N MET A 225 6.91 23.45 35.21
CA MET A 225 7.13 23.60 36.64
C MET A 225 7.33 25.08 37.00
#